data_AF-M2LCT6-F1
#
_entry.id   AF-M2LCT6-F1
#
_cell.length_a   1.000
_cell.length_b   1.000
_cell.length_c   1.000
_cell.angle_alpha   90.00
_cell.angle_beta   90.00
_cell.angle_gamma   90.00
#
_symmetry.space_group_name_H-M   'P 1'
#
loop_
_entity.id
_entity.type
_entity.pdbx_description
1 polymer ?
#
loop_
_entity_poly.entity_id
_entity_poly.type
_entity_poly.pdbx_seq_one_letter_code
_entity_poly.pdbx_strand_id
1 'polypeptide(L)'
;MATSIPTKRLISFISDADNVPNNSSSFKCARSGHKQCSICCDEVSSLKVTPTTCAKQHSEEERSCSECWDAYISDQIKMFQAKRSDGPDTPYQKYNRARDGRIFTCKVCAYQTCTDCDRPEHVNETCDEYQTRYHKNPAHSRAEAATSALDVKNEPKQTPLKICPSCTVLFELKKCGHTVCACGHRFCGRCLRPWTGEGSAFLCGRFAHRDTCLYRERATNSGHTLHGRSAMLDEVYSNLVESARRAGAAVLAAVKAAWNRPWGILMR
;
A
#
# COMPACT_ATOMS: atom_id res chain seq x y z
N MET A 1 2.76 10.16 52.10
CA MET A 1 3.29 11.04 51.03
C MET A 1 2.61 10.66 49.74
N ALA A 2 1.55 11.38 49.37
CA ALA A 2 0.77 11.13 48.16
C ALA A 2 1.21 12.14 47.09
N THR A 3 1.73 11.66 45.97
CA THR A 3 2.12 12.47 44.82
C THR A 3 0.88 12.70 43.94
N SER A 4 0.46 13.97 43.84
CA SER A 4 -0.64 14.40 42.98
C SER A 4 -0.23 14.37 41.51
N ILE A 5 -0.98 13.66 40.68
CA ILE A 5 -0.84 13.68 39.22
C ILE A 5 -1.59 14.91 38.68
N PRO A 6 -0.98 15.76 37.83
CA PRO A 6 -1.67 16.92 37.26
C PRO A 6 -2.64 16.47 36.17
N THR A 7 -3.94 16.69 36.40
CA THR A 7 -4.98 16.56 35.37
C THR A 7 -4.81 17.67 34.33
N LYS A 8 -4.31 17.32 33.14
CA LYS A 8 -4.33 18.20 31.96
C LYS A 8 -5.79 18.38 31.49
N ARG A 9 -6.18 19.64 31.31
CA ARG A 9 -7.47 20.06 30.73
C ARG A 9 -7.67 19.43 29.36
N LEU A 10 -8.73 18.64 29.21
CA LEU A 10 -9.34 18.33 27.91
C LEU A 10 -9.85 19.64 27.29
N ILE A 11 -9.25 20.06 26.19
CA ILE A 11 -9.78 21.13 25.34
C ILE A 11 -10.91 20.51 24.52
N SER A 12 -12.15 20.87 24.85
CA SER A 12 -13.32 20.60 24.03
C SER A 12 -13.22 21.38 22.73
N PHE A 13 -13.25 20.68 21.60
CA PHE A 13 -13.40 21.28 20.27
C PHE A 13 -14.78 21.94 20.17
N ILE A 14 -14.81 23.28 20.14
CA ILE A 14 -15.99 24.05 19.75
C ILE A 14 -15.90 24.29 18.25
N SER A 15 -16.93 23.82 17.54
CA SER A 15 -17.17 24.09 16.14
C SER A 15 -17.92 25.41 16.02
N ASP A 16 -17.19 26.52 15.85
CA ASP A 16 -17.75 27.77 15.36
C ASP A 16 -16.78 28.37 14.34
N ALA A 17 -17.22 28.33 13.07
CA ALA A 17 -16.61 29.07 11.98
C ALA A 17 -17.13 30.51 12.05
N ASP A 18 -16.22 31.48 12.13
CA ASP A 18 -16.20 32.74 11.38
C ASP A 18 -15.35 33.79 12.12
N ASN A 19 -14.56 34.54 11.34
CA ASN A 19 -13.60 35.60 11.71
C ASN A 19 -12.23 35.18 12.27
N VAL A 20 -11.30 34.87 11.35
CA VAL A 20 -9.86 34.97 11.60
C VAL A 20 -9.37 36.34 11.15
N PRO A 21 -8.87 37.23 12.04
CA PRO A 21 -8.21 38.44 11.62
C PRO A 21 -6.87 38.11 10.95
N ASN A 22 -6.70 38.59 9.72
CA ASN A 22 -5.48 38.47 8.93
C ASN A 22 -4.42 39.43 9.49
N ASN A 23 -3.67 38.97 10.49
CA ASN A 23 -2.54 39.72 11.06
C ASN A 23 -1.22 39.10 10.55
N SER A 24 -0.77 39.55 9.39
CA SER A 24 0.57 39.25 8.86
C SER A 24 1.62 40.12 9.56
N SER A 25 1.89 39.84 10.83
CA SER A 25 3.06 40.37 11.53
C SER A 25 4.16 39.30 11.52
N SER A 26 5.18 39.53 10.69
CA SER A 26 6.42 38.75 10.69
C SER A 26 7.17 38.93 12.01
N PHE A 27 6.83 38.12 13.01
CA PHE A 27 7.61 38.01 14.24
C PHE A 27 8.91 37.27 13.94
N LYS A 28 10.00 38.03 13.81
CA LYS A 28 11.35 37.48 13.90
C LYS A 28 11.64 37.16 15.38
N CYS A 29 11.22 35.98 15.83
CA CYS A 29 11.65 35.47 17.13
C CYS A 29 13.16 35.17 17.10
N ALA A 30 13.88 35.76 18.05
CA ALA A 30 15.26 35.39 18.34
C ALA A 30 15.33 33.90 18.67
N ARG A 31 16.36 33.22 18.14
CA ARG A 31 16.56 31.77 18.21
C ARG A 31 16.81 31.31 19.66
N SER A 32 15.78 31.13 20.46
CA SER A 32 15.80 30.18 21.58
C SER A 32 15.68 28.77 20.99
N GLY A 33 16.57 27.85 21.38
CA GLY A 33 16.69 26.50 20.80
C GLY A 33 15.50 25.54 21.03
N HIS A 34 14.35 26.08 21.41
CA HIS A 34 13.11 25.35 21.67
C HIS A 34 12.37 25.14 20.36
N LYS A 35 11.96 23.90 20.09
CA LYS A 35 11.16 23.55 18.93
C LYS A 35 9.73 23.30 19.40
N GLN A 36 8.75 23.92 18.76
CA GLN A 36 7.35 23.77 19.10
C GLN A 36 6.68 22.77 18.15
N CYS A 37 5.84 21.87 18.67
CA CYS A 37 5.06 20.95 17.85
C CYS A 37 3.95 21.68 17.10
N SER A 38 3.79 21.42 15.80
CA SER A 38 2.71 22.03 15.00
C SER A 38 1.29 21.54 15.33
N ILE A 39 1.14 20.44 16.08
CA ILE A 39 -0.16 19.81 16.38
C ILE A 39 -0.64 20.18 17.79
N CYS A 40 0.18 19.89 18.81
CA CYS A 40 -0.19 20.19 20.20
C CYS A 40 0.31 21.55 20.70
N CYS A 41 1.13 22.26 19.92
CA CYS A 41 1.78 23.52 20.31
C CYS A 41 2.68 23.43 21.56
N ASP A 42 3.01 22.23 22.04
CA ASP A 42 3.94 22.04 23.16
C ASP A 42 5.40 22.23 22.71
N GLU A 43 6.23 22.76 23.60
CA GLU A 43 7.69 22.75 23.45
C GLU A 43 8.23 21.35 23.66
N VAL A 44 9.05 20.87 22.71
CA VAL A 44 9.61 19.52 22.77
C VAL A 44 11.10 19.51 22.45
N SER A 45 11.80 18.58 23.09
CA SER A 45 13.25 18.40 22.94
C SER A 45 13.64 17.88 21.56
N SER A 46 12.74 17.16 20.89
CA SER A 46 12.93 16.65 19.54
C SER A 46 11.60 16.62 18.80
N LEU A 47 11.66 16.86 17.49
CA LEU A 47 10.53 16.70 16.60
C LEU A 47 10.86 15.62 15.59
N LYS A 48 9.88 14.76 15.28
CA LYS A 48 10.01 13.79 14.20
C LYS A 48 9.76 14.52 12.88
N VAL A 49 10.59 14.24 11.88
CA VAL A 49 10.34 14.72 10.53
C VAL A 49 9.23 13.86 9.96
N THR A 50 8.18 14.49 9.47
CA THR A 50 7.11 13.80 8.75
C THR A 50 7.72 13.08 7.55
N PRO A 51 7.34 11.82 7.26
CA PRO A 51 7.70 11.14 6.03
C PRO A 51 7.31 12.04 4.86
N THR A 52 8.15 12.11 3.84
CA THR A 52 7.96 12.95 2.64
C THR A 52 6.62 12.70 1.93
N THR A 53 5.93 11.61 2.25
CA THR A 53 4.58 11.26 1.78
C THR A 53 3.45 12.06 2.43
N CYS A 54 3.68 12.79 3.52
CA CYS A 54 2.70 13.67 4.19
C CYS A 54 2.84 15.17 3.80
N ALA A 55 3.76 15.50 2.89
CA ALA A 55 4.11 16.89 2.51
C ALA A 55 2.97 17.72 1.87
N LYS A 56 1.77 17.13 1.65
CA LYS A 56 0.59 17.85 1.16
C LYS A 56 -0.35 18.33 2.26
N GLN A 57 -0.31 17.70 3.44
CA GLN A 57 -1.14 18.07 4.58
C GLN A 57 -0.40 18.95 5.59
N HIS A 58 0.93 19.01 5.43
CA HIS A 58 1.84 19.72 6.30
C HIS A 58 2.87 20.43 5.43
N SER A 59 3.10 21.72 5.67
CA SER A 59 4.21 22.45 5.05
C SER A 59 5.56 21.79 5.41
N GLU A 60 6.62 21.95 4.60
CA GLU A 60 7.96 21.36 4.87
C GLU A 60 8.56 21.78 6.23
N GLU A 61 7.98 22.80 6.88
CA GLU A 61 8.37 23.32 8.18
C GLU A 61 7.56 22.70 9.34
N GLU A 62 6.45 22.00 9.06
CA GLU A 62 5.59 21.42 10.06
C GLU A 62 6.18 20.12 10.62
N ARG A 63 6.73 20.29 11.81
CA ARG A 63 7.34 19.23 12.59
C ARG A 63 6.43 18.90 13.76
N SER A 64 6.13 17.61 13.93
CA SER A 64 5.30 17.11 15.04
C SER A 64 6.14 16.44 16.12
N CYS A 65 5.68 16.49 17.36
CA CYS A 65 6.26 15.72 18.43
C CYS A 65 6.00 14.23 18.20
N SER A 66 6.78 13.37 18.87
CA SER A 66 6.65 11.92 18.74
C SER A 66 5.24 11.42 19.08
N GLU A 67 4.61 12.00 20.10
CA GLU A 67 3.29 11.59 20.57
C GLU A 67 2.19 11.89 19.54
N CYS A 68 2.15 13.11 19.00
CA CYS A 68 1.20 13.46 17.96
C CYS A 68 1.42 12.64 16.67
N TRP A 69 2.67 12.32 16.35
CA TRP A 69 2.98 11.46 15.20
C TRP A 69 2.49 10.02 15.40
N ASP A 70 2.75 9.43 16.56
CA ASP A 70 2.35 8.05 16.86
C ASP A 70 0.82 7.94 16.97
N ALA A 71 0.14 9.00 17.44
CA ALA A 71 -1.32 9.12 17.40
C ALA A 71 -1.87 9.14 15.97
N TYR A 72 -1.28 9.96 15.08
CA TYR A 72 -1.67 10.01 13.66
C TYR A 72 -1.54 8.65 12.97
N ILE A 73 -0.40 7.98 13.14
CA ILE A 73 -0.17 6.65 12.55
C ILE A 73 -1.18 5.63 13.10
N SER A 74 -1.45 5.68 14.40
CA SER A 74 -2.44 4.79 15.02
C SER A 74 -3.83 4.98 14.44
N ASP A 75 -4.27 6.22 14.22
CA ASP A 75 -5.57 6.51 13.62
C ASP A 75 -5.64 6.15 12.14
N GLN A 76 -4.57 6.36 11.37
CA GLN A 76 -4.50 5.87 10.00
C GLN A 76 -4.65 4.34 9.94
N ILE A 77 -3.95 3.61 10.82
CA ILE A 77 -4.09 2.14 10.92
C ILE A 77 -5.52 1.73 11.25
N LYS A 78 -6.17 2.39 12.21
CA LYS A 78 -7.57 2.12 12.57
C LYS A 78 -8.52 2.39 11.38
N MET A 79 -8.32 3.48 10.64
CA MET A 79 -9.11 3.78 9.44
C MET A 79 -8.94 2.70 8.37
N PHE A 80 -7.72 2.21 8.15
CA PHE A 80 -7.47 1.10 7.22
C PHE A 80 -8.08 -0.22 7.70
N GLN A 81 -8.06 -0.49 9.01
CA GLN A 81 -8.71 -1.67 9.60
C GLN A 81 -10.23 -1.60 9.50
N ALA A 82 -10.84 -0.44 9.73
CA ALA A 82 -12.28 -0.24 9.56
C ALA A 82 -12.72 -0.42 8.10
N LYS A 83 -11.93 0.03 7.12
CA LYS A 83 -12.21 -0.24 5.69
C LYS A 83 -12.09 -1.72 5.31
N ARG A 84 -11.43 -2.56 6.12
CA ARG A 84 -11.34 -4.01 5.86
C ARG A 84 -12.59 -4.78 6.28
N SER A 85 -13.35 -4.30 7.26
CA SER A 85 -14.55 -5.02 7.73
C SER A 85 -15.65 -5.10 6.67
N ASP A 86 -15.65 -4.17 5.71
CA ASP A 86 -16.62 -4.14 4.61
C ASP A 86 -16.33 -5.17 3.51
N GLY A 87 -15.17 -5.85 3.56
CA GLY A 87 -14.76 -6.86 2.60
C GLY A 87 -14.25 -6.27 1.27
N PRO A 88 -13.28 -6.90 0.60
CA PRO A 88 -12.84 -6.46 -0.71
C PRO A 88 -13.90 -6.85 -1.75
N ASP A 89 -14.85 -5.96 -2.02
CA ASP A 89 -15.66 -6.07 -3.23
C ASP A 89 -14.71 -6.00 -4.44
N THR A 90 -14.48 -7.16 -5.06
CA THR A 90 -13.82 -7.17 -6.35
C THR A 90 -14.86 -6.78 -7.40
N PRO A 91 -14.50 -6.03 -8.45
CA PRO A 91 -15.47 -5.65 -9.50
C PRO A 91 -16.13 -6.84 -10.21
N TYR A 92 -15.58 -8.05 -10.06
CA TYR A 92 -16.08 -9.28 -10.68
C TYR A 92 -16.88 -10.16 -9.73
N GLN A 93 -16.74 -9.94 -8.42
CA GLN A 93 -17.38 -10.75 -7.41
C GLN A 93 -17.57 -9.90 -6.17
N LYS A 94 -18.84 -9.57 -5.92
CA LYS A 94 -19.27 -9.05 -4.62
C LYS A 94 -18.92 -10.07 -3.55
N TYR A 95 -18.33 -9.61 -2.47
CA TYR A 95 -17.97 -10.44 -1.34
C TYR A 95 -18.43 -9.76 -0.07
N ASN A 96 -19.31 -10.42 0.67
CA ASN A 96 -19.81 -9.91 1.92
C ASN A 96 -19.25 -10.77 3.04
N ARG A 97 -18.31 -10.23 3.80
CA ARG A 97 -17.64 -10.95 4.89
C ARG A 97 -18.60 -11.55 5.92
N ALA A 98 -19.71 -10.86 6.25
CA ALA A 98 -20.69 -11.35 7.20
C ALA A 98 -21.49 -12.56 6.67
N ARG A 99 -21.65 -12.67 5.35
CA ARG A 99 -22.38 -13.78 4.71
C ARG A 99 -21.48 -14.92 4.24
N ASP A 100 -20.35 -14.57 3.64
CA ASP A 100 -19.44 -15.50 2.95
C ASP A 100 -18.34 -16.04 3.89
N GLY A 101 -18.25 -15.52 5.12
CA GLY A 101 -17.28 -15.94 6.12
C GLY A 101 -15.88 -15.38 5.86
N ARG A 102 -14.85 -16.01 6.44
CA ARG A 102 -13.45 -15.54 6.42
C ARG A 102 -12.70 -15.81 5.11
N ILE A 103 -13.24 -16.67 4.25
CA ILE A 103 -12.55 -17.15 3.06
C ILE A 103 -13.17 -16.48 1.83
N PHE A 104 -12.35 -15.79 1.04
CA PHE A 104 -12.73 -15.33 -0.29
C PHE A 104 -12.28 -16.35 -1.32
N THR A 105 -13.22 -16.90 -2.07
CA THR A 105 -12.95 -17.81 -3.19
C THR A 105 -13.24 -17.09 -4.51
N CYS A 106 -12.21 -16.92 -5.35
CA CYS A 106 -12.37 -16.35 -6.69
C CYS A 106 -13.17 -17.30 -7.59
N LYS A 107 -14.35 -16.88 -8.06
CA LYS A 107 -15.21 -17.69 -8.96
C LYS A 107 -14.58 -18.01 -10.33
N VAL A 108 -13.54 -17.28 -10.73
CA VAL A 108 -12.89 -17.44 -12.04
C VAL A 108 -11.75 -18.47 -12.00
N CYS A 109 -10.94 -18.47 -10.94
CA CYS A 109 -9.74 -19.31 -10.84
C CYS A 109 -9.72 -20.22 -9.61
N ALA A 110 -10.80 -20.27 -8.83
CA ALA A 110 -10.93 -21.02 -7.58
C ALA A 110 -9.88 -20.70 -6.50
N TYR A 111 -9.08 -19.63 -6.67
CA TYR A 111 -8.09 -19.25 -5.67
C TYR A 111 -8.78 -18.76 -4.39
N GLN A 112 -8.40 -19.36 -3.27
CA GLN A 112 -8.95 -19.06 -1.95
C GLN A 112 -7.95 -18.26 -1.13
N THR A 113 -8.40 -17.15 -0.55
CA THR A 113 -7.59 -16.27 0.31
C THR A 113 -8.34 -15.98 1.60
N CYS A 114 -7.60 -15.97 2.70
CA CYS A 114 -8.12 -15.52 3.98
C CYS A 114 -8.27 -14.00 3.95
N THR A 115 -9.46 -13.49 4.22
CA THR A 115 -9.76 -12.05 4.17
C THR A 115 -9.27 -11.25 5.38
N ASP A 116 -8.81 -11.93 6.43
CA ASP A 116 -8.16 -11.29 7.57
C ASP A 116 -6.70 -10.91 7.32
N CYS A 117 -5.93 -11.83 6.76
CA CYS A 117 -4.48 -11.70 6.61
C CYS A 117 -4.01 -11.59 5.16
N ASP A 118 -4.92 -11.71 4.20
CA ASP A 118 -4.64 -11.63 2.76
C ASP A 118 -3.64 -12.70 2.27
N ARG A 119 -3.66 -13.88 2.90
CA ARG A 119 -2.82 -15.05 2.58
C ARG A 119 -3.65 -16.18 1.97
N PRO A 120 -3.04 -17.14 1.26
CA PRO A 120 -3.74 -18.36 0.84
C PRO A 120 -4.55 -18.96 1.98
N GLU A 121 -5.69 -19.56 1.65
CA GLU A 121 -6.52 -20.21 2.65
C GLU A 121 -5.71 -21.15 3.52
N HIS A 122 -5.90 -21.01 4.83
CA HIS A 122 -5.17 -21.74 5.83
C HIS A 122 -6.16 -22.30 6.85
N VAL A 123 -6.63 -23.51 6.51
CA VAL A 123 -7.64 -24.25 7.26
C VAL A 123 -7.04 -24.71 8.58
N ASN A 124 -7.80 -24.57 9.67
CA ASN A 124 -7.43 -24.98 11.03
C ASN A 124 -6.29 -24.19 11.69
N GLU A 125 -5.85 -23.09 11.11
CA GLU A 125 -4.90 -22.18 11.77
C GLU A 125 -5.41 -20.74 11.76
N THR A 126 -5.16 -20.05 12.87
CA THR A 126 -5.36 -18.61 13.01
C THR A 126 -4.38 -17.84 12.13
N CYS A 127 -4.68 -16.56 11.87
CA CYS A 127 -3.77 -15.71 11.08
C CYS A 127 -2.38 -15.60 11.73
N ASP A 128 -2.32 -15.58 13.06
CA ASP A 128 -1.07 -15.44 13.80
C ASP A 128 -0.24 -16.72 13.78
N GLU A 129 -0.90 -17.89 13.87
CA GLU A 129 -0.23 -19.19 13.72
C GLU A 129 0.33 -19.36 12.32
N TYR A 130 -0.46 -19.03 11.28
CA TYR A 130 0.00 -19.07 9.90
C TYR A 130 1.21 -18.14 9.70
N GLN A 131 1.14 -16.90 10.17
CA GLN A 131 2.26 -15.95 10.05
C GLN A 131 3.49 -16.45 10.80
N THR A 132 3.32 -16.96 12.02
CA THR A 132 4.41 -17.52 12.82
C THR A 132 5.07 -18.69 12.10
N ARG A 133 4.29 -19.61 11.54
CA ARG A 133 4.77 -20.73 10.74
C ARG A 133 5.50 -20.27 9.49
N TYR A 134 4.94 -19.28 8.79
CA TYR A 134 5.53 -18.68 7.60
C TYR A 134 6.87 -18.02 7.90
N HIS A 135 7.00 -17.28 9.00
CA HIS A 135 8.23 -16.63 9.43
C HIS A 135 9.29 -17.63 9.93
N LYS A 136 8.87 -18.73 10.57
CA LYS A 136 9.78 -19.77 11.07
C LYS A 136 10.30 -20.69 9.98
N ASN A 137 9.59 -20.83 8.85
CA ASN A 137 9.98 -21.75 7.78
C ASN A 137 10.24 -21.00 6.46
N PRO A 138 11.48 -20.57 6.18
CA PRO A 138 11.83 -19.91 4.91
C PRO A 138 11.61 -20.80 3.68
N ALA A 139 11.47 -22.13 3.82
CA ALA A 139 11.13 -23.02 2.72
C ALA A 139 9.65 -22.96 2.32
N HIS A 140 8.74 -22.55 3.22
CA HIS A 140 7.31 -22.39 2.89
C HIS A 140 7.06 -21.25 1.89
N SER A 141 7.91 -20.21 1.90
CA SER A 141 7.93 -19.19 0.85
C SER A 141 8.12 -19.78 -0.55
N ARG A 142 8.85 -20.90 -0.68
CA ARG A 142 9.04 -21.62 -1.95
C ARG A 142 7.88 -22.58 -2.27
N ALA A 143 7.29 -23.25 -1.28
CA ALA A 143 6.27 -24.28 -1.50
C ALA A 143 4.91 -23.71 -1.95
N GLU A 144 4.50 -22.53 -1.46
CA GLU A 144 3.26 -21.86 -1.94
C GLU A 144 3.35 -21.39 -3.40
N ALA A 145 4.53 -21.50 -3.99
CA ALA A 145 4.76 -21.22 -5.38
C ALA A 145 4.46 -22.46 -6.26
N ALA A 146 4.44 -23.66 -5.68
CA ALA A 146 4.22 -24.92 -6.37
C ALA A 146 2.74 -25.33 -6.46
N THR A 147 1.91 -24.95 -5.49
CA THR A 147 0.49 -25.42 -5.40
C THR A 147 -0.48 -24.74 -6.38
N SER A 148 -0.11 -23.62 -7.00
CA SER A 148 -0.95 -22.95 -8.02
C SER A 148 -0.92 -23.60 -9.42
N ALA A 149 -0.31 -24.78 -9.56
CA ALA A 149 -0.03 -25.43 -10.84
C ALA A 149 -1.04 -26.50 -11.28
N LEU A 150 -1.95 -26.98 -10.41
CA LEU A 150 -2.70 -28.22 -10.69
C LEU A 150 -4.10 -28.07 -11.29
N ASP A 151 -4.70 -26.88 -11.38
CA ASP A 151 -6.04 -26.72 -11.92
C ASP A 151 -6.07 -25.87 -13.19
N VAL A 152 -6.00 -26.49 -14.38
CA VAL A 152 -6.72 -26.10 -15.62
C VAL A 152 -6.66 -27.27 -16.63
N LYS A 153 -7.74 -28.04 -16.79
CA LYS A 153 -7.99 -28.85 -18.00
C LYS A 153 -9.12 -28.17 -18.79
N ASN A 154 -8.81 -27.60 -19.96
CA ASN A 154 -9.65 -27.48 -21.16
C ASN A 154 -8.94 -26.63 -22.25
N GLU A 155 -8.86 -27.18 -23.46
CA GLU A 155 -7.96 -26.90 -24.60
C GLU A 155 -8.53 -25.87 -25.65
N PRO A 156 -7.80 -25.42 -26.71
CA PRO A 156 -7.32 -24.04 -26.79
C PRO A 156 -7.64 -23.24 -28.08
N LYS A 157 -7.73 -21.91 -27.95
CA LYS A 157 -7.18 -20.97 -28.94
C LYS A 157 -5.72 -20.79 -28.56
N GLN A 158 -4.77 -21.17 -29.41
CA GLN A 158 -3.33 -21.09 -29.12
C GLN A 158 -2.95 -19.70 -28.59
N THR A 159 -2.78 -19.60 -27.27
CA THR A 159 -2.27 -18.39 -26.65
C THR A 159 -0.77 -18.37 -26.85
N PRO A 160 -0.18 -17.23 -27.25
CA PRO A 160 1.26 -17.14 -27.43
C PRO A 160 1.97 -17.50 -26.12
N LEU A 161 2.87 -18.47 -26.19
CA LEU A 161 3.75 -18.83 -25.08
C LEU A 161 4.66 -17.64 -24.76
N LYS A 162 4.90 -17.39 -23.47
CA LYS A 162 5.78 -16.34 -22.97
C LYS A 162 6.84 -16.91 -22.05
N ILE A 163 7.94 -16.17 -21.89
CA ILE A 163 9.10 -16.57 -21.09
C ILE A 163 8.99 -15.97 -19.67
N CYS A 164 9.19 -16.79 -18.64
CA CYS A 164 9.26 -16.34 -17.25
C CYS A 164 10.46 -15.39 -17.06
N PRO A 165 10.29 -14.20 -16.44
CA PRO A 165 11.38 -13.24 -16.25
C PRO A 165 12.46 -13.68 -15.26
N SER A 166 12.20 -14.73 -14.46
CA SER A 166 13.13 -15.21 -13.43
C SER A 166 13.92 -16.46 -13.85
N CYS A 167 13.29 -17.42 -14.55
CA CYS A 167 13.91 -18.73 -14.84
C CYS A 167 13.84 -19.17 -16.30
N THR A 168 13.39 -18.28 -17.20
CA THR A 168 13.26 -18.49 -18.65
C THR A 168 12.36 -19.64 -19.14
N VAL A 169 11.67 -20.36 -18.23
CA VAL A 169 10.67 -21.37 -18.59
C VAL A 169 9.48 -20.74 -19.33
N LEU A 170 9.03 -21.40 -20.40
CA LEU A 170 7.85 -21.00 -21.15
C LEU A 170 6.56 -21.27 -20.37
N PHE A 171 5.58 -20.38 -20.50
CA PHE A 171 4.28 -20.52 -19.87
C PHE A 171 3.16 -20.02 -20.81
N GLU A 172 1.97 -20.57 -20.61
CA GLU A 172 0.76 -20.14 -21.31
C GLU A 172 0.09 -18.96 -20.62
N LEU A 173 -0.31 -17.96 -21.41
CA LEU A 173 -0.95 -16.77 -20.88
C LEU A 173 -2.38 -17.09 -20.43
N LYS A 174 -2.61 -17.13 -19.11
CA LYS A 174 -3.96 -17.22 -18.54
C LYS A 174 -4.76 -15.92 -18.77
N LYS A 175 -6.10 -16.00 -18.72
CA LYS A 175 -7.00 -14.83 -18.81
C LYS A 175 -6.79 -13.85 -17.64
N CYS A 176 -6.41 -14.35 -16.47
CA CYS A 176 -6.06 -13.56 -15.31
C CYS A 176 -4.63 -12.99 -15.43
N GLY A 177 -4.43 -11.79 -14.88
CA GLY A 177 -3.14 -11.13 -14.86
C GLY A 177 -2.15 -11.81 -13.93
N HIS A 178 -2.60 -12.57 -12.94
CA HIS A 178 -1.74 -13.29 -12.02
C HIS A 178 -1.25 -14.61 -12.65
N THR A 179 0.07 -14.75 -12.75
CA THR A 179 0.72 -15.96 -13.24
C THR A 179 1.80 -16.38 -12.25
N VAL A 180 1.86 -17.68 -11.97
CA VAL A 180 2.90 -18.30 -11.15
C VAL A 180 3.65 -19.26 -12.06
N CYS A 181 4.95 -19.05 -12.23
CA CYS A 181 5.79 -19.97 -12.97
C CYS A 181 6.12 -21.20 -12.10
N ALA A 182 6.49 -22.32 -12.73
CA ALA A 182 6.97 -23.52 -12.04
C ALA A 182 8.19 -23.26 -11.13
N CYS A 183 9.00 -22.23 -11.39
CA CYS A 183 10.07 -21.81 -10.47
C CYS A 183 9.59 -21.08 -9.21
N GLY A 184 8.29 -20.79 -9.15
CA GLY A 184 7.64 -20.08 -8.07
C GLY A 184 7.58 -18.56 -8.21
N HIS A 185 8.18 -17.98 -9.25
CA HIS A 185 8.08 -16.54 -9.49
C HIS A 185 6.64 -16.15 -9.83
N ARG A 186 6.08 -15.19 -9.08
CA ARG A 186 4.73 -14.65 -9.26
C ARG A 186 4.82 -13.32 -9.99
N PHE A 187 4.17 -13.19 -11.15
CA PHE A 187 4.25 -12.00 -11.99
C PHE A 187 3.01 -11.81 -12.86
N CYS A 188 2.90 -10.63 -13.46
CA CYS A 188 1.84 -10.32 -14.38
C CYS A 188 2.05 -11.06 -15.70
N GLY A 189 1.20 -12.03 -16.08
CA GLY A 189 1.37 -12.77 -17.34
C GLY A 189 1.42 -11.85 -18.59
N ARG A 190 0.82 -10.66 -18.51
CA ARG A 190 0.83 -9.68 -19.61
C ARG A 190 2.13 -8.88 -19.69
N CYS A 191 2.50 -8.19 -18.61
CA CYS A 191 3.63 -7.24 -18.61
C CYS A 191 4.89 -7.72 -17.87
N LEU A 192 4.85 -8.94 -17.33
CA LEU A 192 5.93 -9.63 -16.62
C LEU A 192 6.46 -8.92 -15.37
N ARG A 193 5.66 -8.00 -14.81
CA ARG A 193 5.99 -7.33 -13.55
C ARG A 193 5.75 -8.24 -12.36
N PRO A 194 6.68 -8.31 -11.39
CA PRO A 194 6.53 -9.20 -10.24
C PRO A 194 5.31 -8.81 -9.41
N TRP A 195 4.61 -9.80 -8.85
CA TRP A 195 3.50 -9.60 -7.90
C TRP A 195 3.98 -9.49 -6.46
N THR A 196 5.19 -9.93 -6.14
CA THR A 196 5.75 -9.84 -4.78
C THR A 196 7.04 -9.04 -4.78
N GLY A 197 7.38 -8.43 -3.64
CA GLY A 197 8.59 -7.62 -3.47
C GLY A 197 8.35 -6.12 -3.67
N GLU A 198 9.43 -5.35 -3.53
CA GLU A 198 9.40 -3.89 -3.70
C GLU A 198 9.12 -3.50 -5.16
N GLY A 199 8.25 -2.52 -5.39
CA GLY A 199 7.81 -2.13 -6.73
C GLY A 199 6.89 -3.14 -7.43
N SER A 200 6.39 -4.15 -6.72
CA SER A 200 5.52 -5.19 -7.28
C SER A 200 4.11 -4.69 -7.61
N ALA A 201 3.44 -5.41 -8.51
CA ALA A 201 2.03 -5.18 -8.86
C ALA A 201 1.08 -5.29 -7.66
N PHE A 202 1.45 -6.05 -6.62
CA PHE A 202 0.66 -6.13 -5.40
C PHE A 202 0.77 -4.84 -4.57
N LEU A 203 1.97 -4.27 -4.43
CA LEU A 203 2.19 -3.07 -3.62
C LEU A 203 1.84 -1.79 -4.37
N CYS A 204 2.32 -1.64 -5.60
CA CYS A 204 2.17 -0.41 -6.38
C CYS A 204 0.92 -0.41 -7.28
N GLY A 205 0.13 -1.48 -7.25
CA GLY A 205 -1.11 -1.62 -8.01
C GLY A 205 -0.89 -1.34 -9.50
N ARG A 206 -1.72 -0.46 -10.07
CA ARG A 206 -1.68 -0.10 -11.50
C ARG A 206 -0.33 0.43 -11.96
N PHE A 207 0.39 1.17 -11.12
CA PHE A 207 1.64 1.82 -11.51
C PHE A 207 2.82 0.87 -11.65
N ALA A 208 2.73 -0.32 -11.05
CA ALA A 208 3.75 -1.34 -11.27
C ALA A 208 3.74 -1.84 -12.72
N HIS A 209 2.57 -1.84 -13.36
CA HIS A 209 2.38 -2.40 -14.69
C HIS A 209 2.95 -1.49 -15.77
N ARG A 210 3.44 -2.09 -16.87
CA ARG A 210 3.87 -1.34 -18.07
C ARG A 210 2.70 -0.59 -18.70
N ASP A 211 3.02 0.48 -19.42
CA ASP A 211 2.08 1.36 -20.12
C ASP A 211 1.11 0.62 -21.05
N THR A 212 1.60 -0.41 -21.73
CA THR A 212 0.83 -1.26 -22.65
C THR A 212 0.07 -2.39 -21.94
N CYS A 213 0.16 -2.48 -20.62
CA CYS A 213 -0.51 -3.53 -19.86
C CYS A 213 -1.98 -3.17 -19.66
N LEU A 214 -2.85 -4.09 -20.05
CA LEU A 214 -4.30 -3.99 -19.83
C LEU A 214 -4.68 -3.83 -18.34
N TYR A 215 -3.80 -4.18 -17.40
CA TYR A 215 -3.99 -3.98 -15.95
C TYR A 215 -3.49 -2.61 -15.43
N ARG A 216 -2.81 -1.80 -16.25
CA ARG A 216 -2.41 -0.44 -15.87
C ARG A 216 -3.57 0.54 -15.92
N GLU A 217 -4.36 0.51 -16.99
CA GLU A 217 -5.51 1.42 -17.17
C GLU A 217 -6.73 0.94 -16.38
N ARG A 218 -6.76 -0.36 -16.08
CA ARG A 218 -7.75 -1.00 -15.20
C ARG A 218 -7.42 -0.77 -13.74
N ALA A 219 -7.61 0.46 -13.26
CA ALA A 219 -7.41 0.85 -11.86
C ALA A 219 -8.12 -0.06 -10.84
N THR A 220 -9.16 -0.81 -11.26
CA THR A 220 -9.99 -1.64 -10.37
C THR A 220 -10.02 -3.14 -10.70
N ASN A 221 -9.51 -3.56 -11.87
CA ASN A 221 -9.98 -4.80 -12.49
C ASN A 221 -8.95 -5.95 -12.55
N SER A 222 -7.95 -5.99 -11.66
CA SER A 222 -7.10 -7.20 -11.58
C SER A 222 -7.79 -8.36 -10.86
N GLY A 223 -8.93 -8.13 -10.18
CA GLY A 223 -9.63 -9.15 -9.37
C GLY A 223 -8.81 -9.63 -8.16
N HIS A 224 -7.60 -9.08 -7.96
CA HIS A 224 -6.63 -9.51 -6.96
C HIS A 224 -5.93 -8.33 -6.25
N THR A 225 -6.24 -7.09 -6.63
CA THR A 225 -5.82 -5.90 -5.87
C THR A 225 -6.82 -5.66 -4.75
N LEU A 226 -6.38 -5.93 -3.52
CA LEU A 226 -7.06 -5.45 -2.31
C LEU A 226 -7.10 -3.92 -2.39
N HIS A 227 -8.27 -3.37 -2.72
CA HIS A 227 -8.51 -1.95 -2.98
C HIS A 227 -8.16 -1.01 -1.81
N GLY A 228 -7.80 -1.55 -0.65
CA GLY A 228 -7.46 -0.78 0.54
C GLY A 228 -6.10 -0.09 0.52
N ARG A 229 -5.06 -0.64 -0.15
CA ARG A 229 -3.69 -0.06 -0.07
C ARG A 229 -3.30 0.85 -1.23
N SER A 230 -3.81 0.62 -2.44
CA SER A 230 -3.36 1.39 -3.61
C SER A 230 -3.89 2.82 -3.62
N ALA A 231 -5.07 3.08 -3.05
CA ALA A 231 -5.67 4.41 -3.04
C ALA A 231 -4.76 5.49 -2.42
N MET A 232 -4.02 5.15 -1.36
CA MET A 232 -3.08 6.09 -0.72
C MET A 232 -1.82 6.31 -1.56
N LEU A 233 -1.26 5.26 -2.18
CA LEU A 233 -0.13 5.43 -3.10
C LEU A 233 -0.54 6.11 -4.42
N ASP A 234 -1.79 5.90 -4.85
CA ASP A 234 -2.43 6.58 -5.98
C ASP A 234 -2.57 8.07 -5.71
N GLU A 235 -3.02 8.42 -4.52
CA GLU A 235 -3.12 9.79 -4.05
C GLU A 235 -1.72 10.39 -3.92
N VAL A 236 -0.78 9.76 -3.21
CA VAL A 236 0.61 10.24 -3.04
C VAL A 236 1.34 10.41 -4.38
N TYR A 237 1.23 9.47 -5.31
CA TYR A 237 1.87 9.60 -6.62
C TYR A 237 1.22 10.67 -7.50
N SER A 238 -0.12 10.72 -7.57
CA SER A 238 -0.83 11.80 -8.29
C SER A 238 -0.45 13.15 -7.70
N ASN A 239 -0.31 13.18 -6.38
CA ASN A 239 0.10 14.34 -5.61
C ASN A 239 1.51 14.80 -5.96
N LEU A 240 2.46 13.87 -6.03
CA LEU A 240 3.85 14.13 -6.41
C LEU A 240 3.95 14.60 -7.87
N VAL A 241 3.19 13.99 -8.78
CA VAL A 241 3.14 14.38 -10.20
C VAL A 241 2.57 15.79 -10.38
N GLU A 242 1.53 16.16 -9.63
CA GLU A 242 1.00 17.51 -9.64
C GLU A 242 1.96 18.55 -9.07
N SER A 243 2.61 18.25 -7.94
CA SER A 243 3.63 19.13 -7.36
C SER A 243 4.80 19.32 -8.32
N ALA A 244 5.25 18.24 -8.96
CA ALA A 244 6.30 18.28 -9.98
C ALA A 244 5.87 19.07 -11.22
N ARG A 245 4.59 19.04 -11.61
CA ARG A 245 4.04 19.86 -12.69
C ARG A 245 4.09 21.36 -12.33
N ARG A 246 3.77 21.73 -11.09
CA ARG A 246 3.88 23.12 -10.60
C ARG A 246 5.33 23.59 -10.54
N ALA A 247 6.26 22.70 -10.22
CA ALA A 247 7.70 22.98 -10.18
C ALA A 247 8.37 23.03 -11.58
N GLY A 248 7.64 22.72 -12.65
CA GLY A 248 8.10 22.83 -14.03
C GLY A 248 8.50 21.49 -14.69
N ALA A 249 8.62 21.53 -16.02
CA ALA A 249 8.75 20.32 -16.86
C ALA A 249 9.97 19.45 -16.51
N ALA A 250 11.08 20.06 -16.07
CA ALA A 250 12.30 19.34 -15.69
C ALA A 250 12.09 18.46 -14.44
N VAL A 251 11.38 18.97 -13.43
CA VAL A 251 11.10 18.24 -12.18
C VAL A 251 10.10 17.11 -12.45
N LEU A 252 9.08 17.36 -13.28
CA LEU A 252 8.14 16.34 -13.72
C LEU A 252 8.82 15.19 -14.47
N ALA A 253 9.78 15.52 -15.35
CA ALA A 253 10.57 14.52 -16.05
C ALA A 253 11.43 13.69 -15.08
N ALA A 254 12.07 14.32 -14.11
CA ALA A 254 12.89 13.65 -13.10
C ALA A 254 12.07 12.70 -12.21
N VAL A 255 10.89 13.14 -11.74
CA VAL A 255 9.98 12.30 -10.93
C VAL A 255 9.49 11.10 -11.74
N LYS A 256 9.06 11.30 -13.00
CA LYS A 256 8.65 10.20 -13.88
C LYS A 256 9.81 9.24 -14.18
N ALA A 257 11.02 9.76 -14.40
CA ALA A 257 12.20 8.94 -14.65
C ALA A 257 12.60 8.12 -13.42
N ALA A 258 12.58 8.72 -12.22
CA ALA A 258 12.84 8.03 -10.97
C ALA A 258 11.81 6.93 -10.70
N TRP A 259 10.53 7.20 -10.97
CA TRP A 259 9.45 6.23 -10.76
C TRP A 259 9.44 5.09 -11.77
N ASN A 260 9.78 5.36 -13.04
CA ASN A 260 9.79 4.38 -14.12
C ASN A 260 11.12 3.63 -14.28
N ARG A 261 12.16 3.99 -13.51
CA ARG A 261 13.47 3.34 -13.60
C ARG A 261 13.33 1.84 -13.27
N PRO A 262 13.78 0.93 -14.15
CA PRO A 262 13.87 -0.47 -13.81
C PRO A 262 14.95 -0.65 -12.74
N TRP A 263 14.54 -0.99 -11.52
CA TRP A 263 15.43 -1.12 -10.35
C TRP A 263 16.45 -2.27 -10.42
N GLY A 264 16.52 -3.01 -11.53
CA GLY A 264 17.42 -4.14 -11.74
C GLY A 264 18.87 -3.80 -12.13
N ILE A 265 19.29 -2.53 -12.11
CA ILE A 265 20.66 -2.12 -12.52
C ILE A 265 21.55 -1.68 -11.34
N LEU A 266 21.01 -1.60 -10.11
CA LEU A 266 21.77 -1.20 -8.91
C LEU A 266 22.27 -2.38 -8.05
N MET A 267 22.23 -3.61 -8.55
CA MET A 267 22.85 -4.77 -7.90
C MET A 267 23.77 -5.53 -8.87
N ARG A 268 24.87 -4.87 -9.24
CA ARG A 268 26.12 -5.53 -9.67
C ARG A 268 27.28 -4.84 -8.98
#